data_AF-A0A1V3XQT5-F1
#
_entry.id   AF-A0A1V3XQT5-F1
#
_cell.length_a   1.000
_cell.length_b   1.000
_cell.length_c   1.000
_cell.angle_alpha   90.00
_cell.angle_beta   90.00
_cell.angle_gamma   90.00
#
_symmetry.space_group_name_H-M   'P 1'
#
loop_
_entity.id
_entity.type
_entity.pdbx_description
1 polymer ?
#
loop_
_entity_poly.entity_id
_entity_poly.type
_entity_poly.pdbx_seq_one_letter_code
_entity_poly.pdbx_strand_id
1 'polypeptide(L)'
;MTGQGEGLATAHLTSDYRLQSAQVGWQGASATAFDAKLGDWLEVSRALLTRVGDHARGLHEAAVRHAAAEEERAHALARVGASAVGTTRQV
;
A
#
# COMPACT_ATOMS: atom_id res chain seq x y z
N MET A 1 -7.43 0.99 8.00
CA MET A 1 -5.97 0.73 8.15
C MET A 1 -5.16 1.73 7.33
N THR A 2 -5.51 3.01 7.41
CA THR A 2 -4.90 4.11 6.64
C THR A 2 -3.88 4.80 7.54
N GLY A 3 -2.62 4.92 7.09
CA GLY A 3 -1.57 5.68 7.80
C GLY A 3 -0.21 4.99 7.93
N GLN A 4 -0.12 3.66 7.84
CA GLN A 4 1.19 2.99 7.94
C GLN A 4 2.09 3.22 6.72
N GLY A 5 1.53 3.23 5.51
CA GLY A 5 2.27 3.54 4.29
C GLY A 5 2.75 4.99 4.22
N GLU A 6 1.89 5.93 4.63
CA GLU A 6 2.23 7.36 4.72
C GLU A 6 3.30 7.61 5.79
N GLY A 7 3.16 7.00 6.97
CA GLY A 7 4.17 7.08 8.03
C GLY A 7 5.52 6.52 7.60
N LEU A 8 5.54 5.42 6.84
CA LEU A 8 6.76 4.86 6.27
C LEU A 8 7.40 5.83 5.27
N ALA A 9 6.62 6.44 4.38
CA ALA A 9 7.11 7.43 3.43
C ALA A 9 7.70 8.65 4.15
N THR A 10 7.03 9.18 5.18
CA THR A 10 7.54 10.29 6.00
C THR A 10 8.84 9.92 6.72
N ALA A 11 8.97 8.69 7.22
CA ALA A 11 10.19 8.23 7.88
C ALA A 11 11.38 8.12 6.92
N HIS A 12 11.16 7.63 5.69
CA HIS A 12 12.19 7.60 4.65
C HIS A 12 12.61 9.01 4.24
N LEU A 13 11.66 9.92 3.98
CA LEU A 13 11.97 11.32 3.67
C LEU A 13 12.78 12.00 4.79
N THR A 14 12.40 11.76 6.05
CA THR A 14 13.15 12.28 7.20
C THR A 14 14.58 11.74 7.23
N SER A 15 14.76 10.45 6.91
CA SER A 15 16.07 9.82 6.85
C SER A 15 16.91 10.38 5.70
N ASP A 16 16.30 10.62 4.53
CA ASP A 16 16.97 11.27 3.39
C ASP A 16 17.54 12.64 3.76
N TYR A 17 16.74 13.47 4.43
CA TYR A 17 17.20 14.79 4.90
C TYR A 17 18.35 14.68 5.90
N ARG A 18 18.28 13.74 6.84
CA ARG A 18 19.35 13.52 7.83
C ARG A 18 20.64 13.07 7.16
N LEU A 19 20.57 12.16 6.20
CA LEU A 19 21.75 11.68 5.46
C LEU A 19 22.37 12.81 4.62
N GLN A 20 21.55 13.57 3.88
CA GLN A 20 22.04 14.72 3.11
C GLN A 20 22.72 15.76 4.01
N SER A 21 22.15 16.04 5.19
CA SER A 21 22.76 16.97 6.15
C SER A 21 24.08 16.45 6.74
N ALA A 22 24.22 15.14 6.93
CA ALA A 22 25.41 14.51 7.48
C ALA A 22 26.61 14.52 6.52
N GLN A 23 26.37 14.72 5.23
CA GLN A 23 27.43 14.88 4.22
C GLN A 23 28.33 16.08 4.53
N VAL A 24 27.78 17.12 5.17
CA VAL A 24 28.51 18.33 5.54
C VAL A 24 29.60 17.99 6.54
N GLY A 25 30.86 18.10 6.11
CA GLY A 25 32.05 17.87 6.94
C GLY A 25 32.84 16.62 6.58
N TRP A 26 32.33 15.76 5.69
CA TRP A 26 33.07 14.61 5.17
C TRP A 26 33.98 15.07 4.04
N GLN A 27 35.19 14.50 3.93
CA GLN A 27 36.17 14.88 2.92
C GLN A 27 36.93 13.68 2.35
N GLY A 28 37.43 13.84 1.13
CA GLY A 28 38.27 12.86 0.45
C GLY A 28 37.57 11.51 0.26
N ALA A 29 38.29 10.42 0.46
CA ALA A 29 37.78 9.06 0.24
C ALA A 29 36.52 8.73 1.06
N SER A 30 36.38 9.31 2.25
CA SER A 30 35.19 9.10 3.09
C SER A 30 33.96 9.77 2.47
N ALA A 31 34.09 10.99 1.94
CA ALA A 31 33.00 11.68 1.24
C ALA A 31 32.53 10.88 0.01
N THR A 32 33.47 10.38 -0.79
CA THR A 32 33.15 9.54 -1.95
C THR A 32 32.42 8.25 -1.55
N ALA A 33 32.87 7.58 -0.49
CA ALA A 33 32.20 6.39 0.03
C ALA A 33 30.79 6.69 0.56
N PHE A 34 30.61 7.84 1.21
CA PHE A 34 29.30 8.31 1.68
C PHE A 34 28.34 8.57 0.52
N ASP A 35 28.79 9.31 -0.49
CA ASP A 35 27.97 9.64 -1.66
C ASP A 35 27.49 8.37 -2.38
N ALA A 36 28.36 7.37 -2.52
CA ALA A 36 27.99 6.07 -3.06
C ALA A 36 26.89 5.39 -2.21
N LYS A 37 27.05 5.38 -0.88
CA LYS A 37 26.06 4.79 0.04
C LYS A 37 24.75 5.56 0.09
N LEU A 38 24.80 6.88 -0.06
CA LEU A 38 23.61 7.72 -0.18
C LEU A 38 22.87 7.41 -1.48
N GLY A 39 23.60 7.21 -2.59
CA GLY A 39 23.04 6.71 -3.85
C GLY A 39 22.29 5.38 -3.68
N ASP A 40 22.97 4.38 -3.11
CA ASP A 40 22.39 3.06 -2.82
C ASP A 40 21.11 3.19 -1.97
N TRP A 41 21.16 4.00 -0.91
CA TRP A 41 20.03 4.23 -0.01
C TRP A 41 18.82 4.84 -0.73
N LEU A 42 19.04 5.87 -1.55
CA LEU A 42 17.97 6.55 -2.27
C LEU A 42 17.30 5.62 -3.28
N GLU A 43 18.08 4.81 -3.99
CA GLU A 43 17.55 3.83 -4.94
C GLU A 43 16.67 2.79 -4.23
N VAL A 44 17.20 2.15 -3.18
CA VAL A 44 16.48 1.12 -2.42
C VAL A 44 15.23 1.69 -1.76
N SER A 45 15.32 2.89 -1.17
CA SER A 45 14.19 3.56 -0.51
C SER A 45 13.06 3.84 -1.50
N ARG A 46 13.37 4.37 -2.69
CA ARG A 46 12.38 4.59 -3.75
C ARG A 46 11.73 3.29 -4.19
N ALA A 47 12.53 2.26 -4.45
CA ALA A 47 12.01 0.95 -4.86
C ALA A 47 11.10 0.31 -3.79
N LEU A 48 11.43 0.49 -2.51
CA LEU A 48 10.59 0.01 -1.42
C LEU A 48 9.27 0.79 -1.33
N LEU A 49 9.32 2.12 -1.34
CA LEU A 49 8.12 2.96 -1.24
C LEU A 49 7.17 2.75 -2.42
N THR A 50 7.69 2.57 -3.64
CA THR A 50 6.87 2.20 -4.81
C THR A 50 6.15 0.88 -4.57
N ARG A 51 6.86 -0.17 -4.15
CA ARG A 51 6.26 -1.49 -3.89
C ARG A 51 5.19 -1.44 -2.80
N VAL A 52 5.42 -0.69 -1.73
CA VAL A 52 4.44 -0.51 -0.65
C VAL A 52 3.20 0.24 -1.17
N GLY A 53 3.40 1.30 -1.96
CA GLY A 53 2.32 2.04 -2.60
C GLY A 53 1.49 1.17 -3.53
N ASP A 54 2.13 0.34 -4.35
CA ASP A 54 1.48 -0.59 -5.25
C ASP A 54 0.69 -1.66 -4.48
N HIS A 55 1.25 -2.19 -3.39
CA HIS A 55 0.55 -3.14 -2.53
C HIS A 55 -0.68 -2.52 -1.88
N ALA A 56 -0.57 -1.30 -1.35
CA ALA A 56 -1.71 -0.58 -0.75
C ALA A 56 -2.83 -0.34 -1.77
N ARG A 57 -2.47 0.05 -3.00
CA ARG A 57 -3.43 0.20 -4.11
C ARG A 57 -4.09 -1.12 -4.46
N GLY A 58 -3.32 -2.20 -4.60
CA GLY A 58 -3.84 -3.53 -4.90
C GLY A 58 -4.81 -4.05 -3.84
N LEU A 59 -4.52 -3.82 -2.55
CA LEU A 59 -5.43 -4.14 -1.46
C LEU A 59 -6.73 -3.34 -1.53
N HIS A 60 -6.65 -2.04 -1.83
CA HIS A 60 -7.82 -1.19 -1.99
C HIS A 60 -8.72 -1.68 -3.14
N GLU A 61 -8.14 -1.94 -4.30
CA GLU A 61 -8.88 -2.47 -5.44
C GLU A 61 -9.49 -3.85 -5.16
N ALA A 62 -8.77 -4.72 -4.46
CA ALA A 62 -9.29 -6.03 -4.06
C ALA A 62 -10.49 -5.89 -3.11
N ALA A 63 -10.43 -4.96 -2.15
CA ALA A 63 -11.54 -4.67 -1.25
C ALA A 63 -12.78 -4.16 -2.01
N VAL A 64 -12.61 -3.26 -2.98
CA VAL A 64 -13.71 -2.77 -3.83
C VAL A 64 -14.35 -3.90 -4.62
N ARG A 65 -13.54 -4.73 -5.29
CA ARG A 65 -14.05 -5.89 -6.06
C ARG A 65 -14.78 -6.90 -5.16
N HIS A 66 -14.25 -7.14 -3.96
CA HIS A 66 -14.86 -8.04 -3.01
C HIS A 66 -16.22 -7.52 -2.53
N ALA A 67 -16.32 -6.24 -2.18
CA ALA A 67 -17.58 -5.62 -1.77
C ALA A 67 -18.66 -5.72 -2.86
N ALA A 68 -18.30 -5.42 -4.11
CA ALA A 68 -19.23 -5.56 -5.24
C ALA A 68 -19.69 -7.01 -5.45
N ALA A 69 -18.77 -7.97 -5.35
CA ALA A 69 -19.11 -9.39 -5.47
C ALA A 69 -20.03 -9.87 -4.33
N GLU A 70 -19.86 -9.34 -3.11
CA GLU A 70 -20.69 -9.68 -1.97
C GLU A 70 -22.10 -9.08 -2.09
N GLU A 71 -22.22 -7.87 -2.62
CA GLU A 71 -23.52 -7.25 -2.91
C GLU A 71 -24.32 -8.05 -3.97
N GLU A 72 -23.67 -8.45 -5.06
CA GLU A 72 -24.26 -9.32 -6.09
C GLU A 72 -24.75 -10.66 -5.48
N ARG A 73 -23.94 -11.28 -4.63
CA ARG A 73 -24.28 -12.53 -3.94
C ARG A 73 -25.47 -12.33 -2.99
N ALA A 74 -25.50 -11.24 -2.23
CA ALA A 74 -26.61 -10.91 -1.35
C ALA A 74 -27.93 -10.77 -2.12
N HIS A 75 -27.91 -10.08 -3.27
CA HIS A 75 -29.08 -9.99 -4.15
C HIS A 75 -29.51 -11.36 -4.71
N ALA A 76 -28.57 -12.19 -5.13
CA ALA A 76 -28.89 -13.54 -5.61
C ALA A 76 -29.56 -14.40 -4.53
N LEU A 77 -29.04 -14.35 -3.29
CA LEU A 77 -29.62 -15.05 -2.14
C LEU A 77 -31.02 -14.54 -1.81
N ALA A 78 -31.24 -13.22 -1.83
CA ALA A 78 -32.56 -12.63 -1.59
C ALA A 78 -33.59 -13.10 -2.63
N ARG A 79 -33.22 -13.20 -3.92
CA ARG A 79 -34.10 -13.73 -4.97
C ARG A 79 -34.46 -15.20 -4.71
N VAL A 80 -33.48 -16.03 -4.38
CA VAL A 80 -33.72 -17.46 -4.07
C VAL A 80 -34.66 -17.61 -2.87
N GLY A 81 -34.44 -16.84 -1.80
CA GLY A 81 -35.32 -16.82 -0.63
C GLY A 81 -36.75 -16.43 -0.96
N ALA A 82 -36.94 -15.39 -1.80
CA ALA A 82 -38.25 -14.96 -2.25
C ALA A 82 -38.97 -16.03 -3.08
N SER A 83 -38.26 -16.71 -4.00
CA SER A 83 -38.82 -17.82 -4.77
C SER A 83 -39.23 -18.99 -3.89
N ALA A 84 -38.39 -19.38 -2.92
CA ALA A 84 -38.70 -20.47 -2.00
C ALA A 84 -39.96 -20.20 -1.16
N VAL A 85 -40.11 -18.99 -0.62
CA VAL A 85 -41.32 -18.57 0.12
C VAL A 85 -42.57 -18.58 -0.77
N GLY A 86 -42.43 -18.17 -2.04
CA GLY A 86 -43.51 -18.24 -3.02
C GLY A 86 -43.98 -19.68 -3.25
N THR A 87 -43.05 -20.63 -3.39
CA THR A 87 -43.35 -22.06 -3.55
C THR A 87 -44.00 -22.65 -2.30
N THR A 88 -43.57 -22.30 -1.09
CA THR A 88 -44.17 -22.83 0.16
C THR A 88 -45.60 -22.33 0.39
N ARG A 89 -46.00 -21.19 -0.20
CA ARG A 89 -47.36 -20.63 -0.05
C ARG A 89 -48.38 -21.20 -1.03
N GLN A 90 -47.92 -21.90 -2.07
CA GLN A 90 -48.77 -22.44 -3.14
C GLN A 90 -49.12 -23.94 -2.95
N VAL A 91 -48.60 -24.58 -1.91
CA VAL A 91 -48.92 -25.95 -1.47
C VAL A 91 -49.74 -25.90 -0.19
#